data_AF-A0A7G2HKI9-F1
#
_entry.id   AF-A0A7G2HKI9-F1
#
_cell.length_a   1.000
_cell.length_b   1.000
_cell.length_c   1.000
_cell.angle_alpha   90.00
_cell.angle_beta   90.00
_cell.angle_gamma   90.00
#
_symmetry.space_group_name_H-M   'P 1'
#
loop_
_entity.id
_entity.type
_entity.pdbx_description
1 polymer ?
#
loop_
_entity_poly.entity_id
_entity_poly.type
_entity_poly.pdbx_seq_one_letter_code
_entity_poly.pdbx_strand_id
1 'polypeptide(L)'
;MEEFHRIPIVIVEDEDELERIVNEGKNKLEVQDEDEDKKSRIDPKDLANRMKEKGGQCYKEKKFDEALGFYLKALGILELEQSLKENGEDFELLMGEIVLRSNCIACYVEKKDFERAVSESRKLLKYINEEGDFYLKKNGELPTLWVNIENKTRYRLSVSLYNLFGCGDVFSDEISKSSINESFEMIQTVLDYYQHWLKVSPPHEITVLYSKVKRAIESQNYETKKVNSSLENLDFREKEVQSQTEKQDEEEISTKQNESHYLTSYITCFLEEYFEESGSCPKSIKSPIQIVDKMNCNNSIEFLRIWQNIYQNNQFIDYYLFFSHIFTNLDKIYNKTEIEVNILEKILERISVVLDELLKNSFQSKPKEKLISHIFKIIQNLEKTKRFDFVVLMLNENFQILNKMVQFEKYLSNNLLQEIKHFQENQTSKGIQI
;
A
#
# COMPACT_ATOMS: atom_id res chain seq x y z
N MET A 1 -3.11 27.63 -9.67
CA MET A 1 -2.78 26.86 -10.87
C MET A 1 -2.20 25.56 -10.34
N GLU A 2 -2.87 24.43 -10.53
CA GLU A 2 -2.41 23.13 -10.02
C GLU A 2 -1.17 22.65 -10.79
N GLU A 3 -0.22 22.05 -10.09
CA GLU A 3 1.08 21.72 -10.66
C GLU A 3 0.98 20.48 -11.59
N PHE A 4 1.42 20.59 -12.85
CA PHE A 4 1.22 19.60 -13.93
C PHE A 4 1.61 18.17 -13.53
N HIS A 5 2.64 18.04 -12.71
CA HIS A 5 3.20 16.77 -12.26
C HIS A 5 2.51 16.19 -11.03
N ARG A 6 1.91 17.05 -10.21
CA ARG A 6 1.14 16.72 -9.00
C ARG A 6 -0.26 16.21 -9.29
N ILE A 7 -0.66 16.15 -10.55
CA ILE A 7 -1.99 15.67 -10.89
C ILE A 7 -1.88 14.20 -11.28
N PRO A 8 -2.36 13.26 -10.42
CA PRO A 8 -2.49 11.88 -10.81
C PRO A 8 -3.42 11.79 -12.02
N ILE A 9 -3.09 10.88 -12.92
CA ILE A 9 -3.86 10.63 -14.13
C ILE A 9 -5.07 9.80 -13.70
N VAL A 10 -6.25 10.40 -13.80
CA VAL A 10 -7.53 9.75 -13.54
C VAL A 10 -8.19 9.54 -14.89
N ILE A 11 -8.36 8.28 -15.29
CA ILE A 11 -9.25 7.92 -16.39
C ILE A 11 -10.64 7.85 -15.78
N VAL A 12 -11.52 8.78 -16.19
CA VAL A 12 -12.96 8.71 -15.91
C VAL A 12 -13.56 7.86 -17.03
N GLU A 13 -14.06 6.69 -16.68
CA GLU A 13 -14.93 5.91 -17.55
C GLU A 13 -16.33 6.52 -17.36
N ASP A 14 -16.78 7.29 -18.36
CA ASP A 14 -18.05 7.98 -18.47
C ASP A 14 -18.36 9.14 -17.48
N GLU A 15 -18.48 10.36 -18.02
CA GLU A 15 -18.84 11.59 -17.28
C GLU A 15 -20.25 11.53 -16.64
N ASP A 16 -21.09 10.56 -17.01
CA ASP A 16 -22.50 10.43 -16.59
C ASP A 16 -22.71 9.61 -15.28
N GLU A 17 -21.67 9.02 -14.69
CA GLU A 17 -21.80 8.23 -13.44
C GLU A 17 -21.55 9.07 -12.18
N LEU A 18 -20.75 10.14 -12.28
CA LEU A 18 -20.55 11.11 -11.19
C LEU A 18 -21.84 11.87 -10.84
N GLU A 19 -22.71 12.14 -11.83
CA GLU A 19 -24.02 12.76 -11.59
C GLU A 19 -25.03 11.79 -10.97
N ARG A 20 -24.88 10.47 -11.20
CA ARG A 20 -25.71 9.45 -10.55
C ARG A 20 -25.34 9.24 -9.09
N ILE A 21 -24.05 9.22 -8.75
CA ILE A 21 -23.60 9.07 -7.35
C ILE A 21 -24.02 10.28 -6.49
N VAL A 22 -24.09 11.48 -7.07
CA VAL A 22 -24.59 12.68 -6.38
C VAL A 22 -26.13 12.68 -6.22
N ASN A 23 -26.86 12.05 -7.14
CA ASN A 23 -28.34 12.04 -7.14
C ASN A 23 -28.98 10.81 -6.49
N GLU A 24 -28.28 9.67 -6.36
CA GLU A 24 -28.79 8.46 -5.70
C GLU A 24 -28.84 8.55 -4.16
N GLY A 25 -28.33 9.65 -3.59
CA GLY A 25 -28.51 9.98 -2.18
C GLY A 25 -29.94 10.39 -1.77
N LYS A 26 -30.94 10.34 -2.67
CA LYS A 26 -32.29 10.89 -2.36
C LYS A 26 -33.52 10.03 -2.58
N ASN A 27 -33.51 8.85 -3.19
CA ASN A 27 -34.75 8.06 -3.33
C ASN A 27 -34.55 6.60 -2.90
N LYS A 28 -35.07 6.28 -1.70
CA LYS A 28 -35.40 4.92 -1.29
C LYS A 28 -36.83 4.57 -1.75
N LEU A 29 -37.04 3.26 -1.93
CA LEU A 29 -38.30 2.52 -2.05
C LEU A 29 -38.94 2.50 -3.43
N GLU A 30 -38.80 1.38 -4.15
CA GLU A 30 -39.88 0.40 -4.38
C GLU A 30 -39.47 -0.63 -5.46
N VAL A 31 -39.57 -1.93 -5.10
CA VAL A 31 -39.90 -3.10 -5.96
C VAL A 31 -38.89 -3.42 -7.10
N GLN A 32 -38.30 -4.61 -7.23
CA GLN A 32 -38.94 -5.91 -7.43
C GLN A 32 -37.89 -7.03 -7.32
N ASP A 33 -38.30 -8.15 -6.70
CA ASP A 33 -37.61 -9.44 -6.72
C ASP A 33 -37.38 -9.95 -8.16
N GLU A 34 -36.38 -10.82 -8.33
CA GLU A 34 -35.87 -11.45 -9.58
C GLU A 34 -34.60 -10.83 -10.17
N ASP A 35 -33.44 -10.97 -9.47
CA ASP A 35 -32.09 -11.16 -10.08
C ASP A 35 -30.95 -11.14 -9.01
N GLU A 36 -31.12 -11.81 -7.86
CA GLU A 36 -30.12 -11.76 -6.78
C GLU A 36 -28.83 -12.58 -7.03
N ASP A 37 -28.81 -13.49 -8.00
CA ASP A 37 -27.64 -14.35 -8.27
C ASP A 37 -26.54 -13.69 -9.14
N LYS A 38 -26.72 -12.43 -9.58
CA LYS A 38 -25.72 -11.69 -10.36
C LYS A 38 -25.11 -10.47 -9.65
N LYS A 39 -25.49 -10.17 -8.40
CA LYS A 39 -25.17 -8.89 -7.73
C LYS A 39 -24.08 -8.91 -6.64
N SER A 40 -23.25 -9.96 -6.53
CA SER A 40 -22.13 -9.98 -5.54
C SER A 40 -20.72 -10.11 -6.10
N ARG A 41 -20.55 -10.10 -7.43
CA ARG A 41 -19.22 -10.11 -8.06
C ARG A 41 -18.78 -8.67 -8.33
N ILE A 42 -18.01 -8.08 -7.42
CA ILE A 42 -17.23 -6.87 -7.76
C ILE A 42 -16.22 -7.30 -8.84
N ASP A 43 -16.26 -6.62 -9.99
CA ASP A 43 -15.34 -6.83 -11.09
C ASP A 43 -13.91 -6.39 -10.65
N PRO A 44 -12.86 -7.19 -10.91
CA PRO A 44 -11.47 -6.76 -10.71
C PRO A 44 -11.16 -5.38 -11.29
N LYS A 45 -11.81 -4.99 -12.40
CA LYS A 45 -11.68 -3.65 -12.98
C LYS A 45 -12.27 -2.56 -12.08
N ASP A 46 -13.51 -2.72 -11.61
CA ASP A 46 -14.16 -1.79 -10.67
C ASP A 46 -13.31 -1.56 -9.43
N LEU A 47 -12.68 -2.64 -8.98
CA LEU A 47 -11.86 -2.64 -7.80
C LEU A 47 -10.51 -1.95 -8.00
N ALA A 48 -9.83 -2.21 -9.12
CA ALA A 48 -8.62 -1.48 -9.50
C ALA A 48 -8.94 0.03 -9.63
N ASN A 49 -10.10 0.37 -10.19
CA ASN A 49 -10.59 1.74 -10.29
C ASN A 49 -10.84 2.38 -8.92
N ARG A 50 -11.48 1.68 -7.97
CA ARG A 50 -11.63 2.19 -6.58
C ARG A 50 -10.29 2.43 -5.89
N MET A 51 -9.31 1.55 -6.08
CA MET A 51 -7.97 1.74 -5.51
C MET A 51 -7.24 2.92 -6.16
N LYS A 52 -7.36 3.08 -7.48
CA LYS A 52 -6.87 4.25 -8.23
C LYS A 52 -7.48 5.55 -7.68
N GLU A 53 -8.79 5.58 -7.42
CA GLU A 53 -9.50 6.74 -6.88
C GLU A 53 -9.05 7.07 -5.46
N LYS A 54 -8.96 6.08 -4.56
CA LYS A 54 -8.41 6.25 -3.21
C LYS A 54 -6.99 6.78 -3.24
N GLY A 55 -6.14 6.22 -4.10
CA GLY A 55 -4.79 6.72 -4.33
C GLY A 55 -4.79 8.18 -4.79
N GLY A 56 -5.69 8.53 -5.72
CA GLY A 56 -5.91 9.91 -6.17
C GLY A 56 -6.34 10.87 -5.05
N GLN A 57 -7.22 10.43 -4.15
CA GLN A 57 -7.64 11.21 -3.00
C GLN A 57 -6.48 11.42 -2.01
N CYS A 58 -5.80 10.34 -1.61
CA CYS A 58 -4.63 10.42 -0.73
C CYS A 58 -3.55 11.34 -1.33
N TYR A 59 -3.34 11.27 -2.65
CA TYR A 59 -2.39 12.14 -3.34
C TYR A 59 -2.75 13.62 -3.20
N LYS A 60 -4.02 13.97 -3.45
CA LYS A 60 -4.53 15.35 -3.30
C LYS A 60 -4.41 15.84 -1.85
N GLU A 61 -4.59 14.94 -0.89
CA GLU A 61 -4.39 15.18 0.54
C GLU A 61 -2.91 15.20 0.97
N LYS A 62 -1.96 15.05 0.02
CA LYS A 62 -0.50 14.97 0.25
C LYS A 62 -0.05 13.79 1.12
N LYS A 63 -0.87 12.75 1.23
CA LYS A 63 -0.55 11.48 1.90
C LYS A 63 0.11 10.53 0.90
N PHE A 64 1.33 10.86 0.50
CA PHE A 64 1.98 10.21 -0.65
C PHE A 64 2.33 8.73 -0.41
N ASP A 65 2.59 8.32 0.84
CA ASP A 65 2.81 6.91 1.18
C ASP A 65 1.54 6.07 1.03
N GLU A 66 0.41 6.59 1.53
CA GLU A 66 -0.90 5.95 1.35
C GLU A 66 -1.30 5.91 -0.12
N ALA A 67 -1.10 7.02 -0.84
CA ALA A 67 -1.38 7.11 -2.27
C ALA A 67 -0.59 6.05 -3.07
N LEU A 68 0.71 5.95 -2.79
CA LEU A 68 1.57 4.94 -3.40
C LEU A 68 1.09 3.53 -3.07
N GLY A 69 0.75 3.27 -1.81
CA GLY A 69 0.19 1.98 -1.37
C GLY A 69 -1.06 1.60 -2.16
N PHE A 70 -2.02 2.52 -2.32
CA PHE A 70 -3.23 2.27 -3.10
C PHE A 70 -2.96 2.07 -4.60
N TYR A 71 -2.04 2.83 -5.20
CA TYR A 71 -1.68 2.63 -6.62
C TYR A 71 -0.98 1.29 -6.86
N LEU A 72 -0.09 0.86 -5.96
CA LEU A 72 0.56 -0.45 -6.05
C LEU A 72 -0.44 -1.59 -5.88
N LYS A 73 -1.43 -1.45 -4.98
CA LYS A 73 -2.55 -2.40 -4.85
C LYS A 73 -3.36 -2.50 -6.15
N ALA A 74 -3.69 -1.36 -6.76
CA ALA A 74 -4.40 -1.33 -8.04
C ALA A 74 -3.61 -2.04 -9.15
N LEU A 75 -2.28 -1.85 -9.21
CA LEU A 75 -1.41 -2.56 -10.14
C LEU A 75 -1.45 -4.07 -9.91
N GLY A 76 -1.34 -4.53 -8.67
CA GLY A 76 -1.40 -5.96 -8.35
C GLY A 76 -2.72 -6.62 -8.80
N ILE A 77 -3.84 -5.89 -8.74
CA ILE A 77 -5.14 -6.37 -9.24
C ILE A 77 -5.13 -6.50 -10.77
N LEU A 78 -4.60 -5.50 -11.49
CA LEU A 78 -4.52 -5.55 -12.96
C LEU A 78 -3.55 -6.65 -13.44
N GLU A 79 -2.40 -6.81 -12.79
CA GLU A 79 -1.43 -7.86 -13.11
C GLU A 79 -2.04 -9.26 -12.92
N LEU A 80 -2.82 -9.46 -11.84
CA LEU A 80 -3.55 -10.71 -11.62
C LEU A 80 -4.60 -10.93 -12.73
N GLU A 81 -5.40 -9.93 -13.05
CA GLU A 81 -6.42 -10.01 -14.10
C GLU A 81 -5.80 -10.36 -15.46
N GLN A 82 -4.66 -9.75 -15.80
CA GLN A 82 -3.93 -10.04 -17.02
C GLN A 82 -3.40 -11.49 -17.05
N SER A 83 -2.92 -12.01 -15.91
CA SER A 83 -2.43 -13.39 -15.81
C SER A 83 -3.53 -14.45 -15.99
N LEU A 84 -4.79 -14.09 -15.70
CA LEU A 84 -5.95 -14.98 -15.80
C LEU A 84 -6.59 -14.96 -17.20
N LYS A 85 -6.25 -14.00 -18.05
CA LYS A 85 -6.79 -13.93 -19.42
C LYS A 85 -5.97 -14.82 -20.36
N GLU A 86 -6.58 -15.91 -20.80
CA GLU A 86 -5.90 -16.92 -21.63
C GLU A 86 -5.58 -16.47 -23.05
N ASN A 87 -6.25 -15.47 -23.63
CA ASN A 87 -5.94 -14.95 -24.96
C ASN A 87 -6.55 -13.56 -25.19
N GLY A 88 -5.71 -12.53 -25.30
CA GLY A 88 -6.07 -11.21 -25.79
C GLY A 88 -5.33 -10.08 -25.09
N GLU A 89 -4.65 -9.23 -25.86
CA GLU A 89 -4.21 -7.91 -25.40
C GLU A 89 -5.44 -7.07 -25.06
N ASP A 90 -5.65 -6.82 -23.77
CA ASP A 90 -6.69 -5.91 -23.32
C ASP A 90 -6.10 -4.51 -23.21
N PHE A 91 -6.42 -3.67 -24.19
CA PHE A 91 -5.94 -2.28 -24.24
C PHE A 91 -6.33 -1.48 -23.00
N GLU A 92 -7.47 -1.78 -22.39
CA GLU A 92 -7.95 -1.09 -21.20
C GLU A 92 -7.08 -1.45 -19.98
N LEU A 93 -6.72 -2.73 -19.83
CA LEU A 93 -5.79 -3.17 -18.78
C LEU A 93 -4.40 -2.56 -18.98
N LEU A 94 -3.90 -2.57 -20.23
CA LEU A 94 -2.62 -1.94 -20.60
C LEU A 94 -2.60 -0.45 -20.22
N MET A 95 -3.64 0.29 -20.59
CA MET A 95 -3.74 1.71 -20.26
C MET A 95 -3.88 1.95 -18.75
N GLY A 96 -4.66 1.11 -18.06
CA GLY A 96 -4.78 1.15 -16.61
C GLY A 96 -3.43 0.97 -15.92
N GLU A 97 -2.63 0.00 -16.37
CA GLU A 97 -1.29 -0.26 -15.86
C GLU A 97 -0.35 0.93 -16.09
N ILE A 98 -0.28 1.44 -17.33
CA ILE A 98 0.56 2.59 -17.70
C ILE A 98 0.20 3.81 -16.84
N VAL A 99 -1.10 4.08 -16.64
CA VAL A 99 -1.57 5.18 -15.79
C VAL A 99 -1.14 5.01 -14.33
N LEU A 100 -1.34 3.83 -13.76
CA LEU A 100 -1.01 3.58 -12.35
C LEU A 100 0.50 3.62 -12.10
N ARG A 101 1.32 3.05 -12.99
CA ARG A 101 2.79 3.18 -12.92
C ARG A 101 3.20 4.65 -12.97
N SER A 102 2.57 5.44 -13.85
CA SER A 102 2.83 6.88 -13.92
C SER A 102 2.45 7.60 -12.62
N ASN A 103 1.34 7.24 -11.98
CA ASN A 103 0.91 7.81 -10.71
C ASN A 103 1.84 7.43 -9.54
N CYS A 104 2.38 6.20 -9.53
CA CYS A 104 3.42 5.80 -8.58
C CYS A 104 4.66 6.67 -8.70
N ILE A 105 5.13 6.95 -9.92
CA ILE A 105 6.26 7.86 -10.17
C ILE A 105 5.96 9.25 -9.62
N ALA A 106 4.73 9.75 -9.78
CA ALA A 106 4.32 11.04 -9.21
C ALA A 106 4.50 11.06 -7.69
N CYS A 107 4.23 9.95 -7.00
CA CYS A 107 4.42 9.84 -5.55
C CYS A 107 5.91 9.87 -5.19
N TYR A 108 6.77 9.16 -5.94
CA TYR A 108 8.21 9.19 -5.70
C TYR A 108 8.80 10.60 -5.87
N VAL A 109 8.36 11.33 -6.90
CA VAL A 109 8.78 12.73 -7.12
C VAL A 109 8.40 13.61 -5.93
N GLU A 110 7.16 13.55 -5.45
CA GLU A 110 6.70 14.37 -4.31
C GLU A 110 7.38 13.98 -2.99
N LYS A 111 7.69 12.69 -2.81
CA LYS A 111 8.47 12.18 -1.69
C LYS A 111 9.96 12.52 -1.78
N LYS A 112 10.41 13.15 -2.87
CA LYS A 112 11.82 13.43 -3.19
C LYS A 112 12.69 12.17 -3.29
N ASP A 113 12.07 11.01 -3.54
CA ASP A 113 12.77 9.76 -3.84
C ASP A 113 13.12 9.75 -5.33
N PHE A 114 14.04 10.64 -5.71
CA PHE A 114 14.36 10.88 -7.11
C PHE A 114 15.09 9.69 -7.75
N GLU A 115 15.84 8.90 -6.98
CA GLU A 115 16.52 7.71 -7.49
C GLU A 115 15.50 6.68 -8.01
N ARG A 116 14.47 6.37 -7.20
CA ARG A 116 13.38 5.50 -7.64
C ARG A 116 12.58 6.15 -8.76
N ALA A 117 12.28 7.44 -8.68
CA ALA A 117 11.57 8.14 -9.75
C ALA A 117 12.29 8.03 -11.09
N VAL A 118 13.62 8.20 -11.13
CA VAL A 118 14.42 8.03 -12.36
C VAL A 118 14.37 6.59 -12.87
N SER A 119 14.60 5.61 -11.99
CA SER A 119 14.56 4.19 -12.35
C SER A 119 13.21 3.81 -12.95
N GLU A 120 12.11 4.12 -12.26
CA GLU A 120 10.76 3.75 -12.67
C GLU A 120 10.28 4.54 -13.89
N SER A 121 10.65 5.82 -14.03
CA SER A 121 10.38 6.59 -15.25
C SER A 121 11.04 5.99 -16.49
N ARG A 122 12.31 5.57 -16.40
CA ARG A 122 13.00 4.95 -17.55
C ARG A 122 12.37 3.62 -17.92
N LYS A 123 12.01 2.78 -16.93
CA LYS A 123 11.29 1.52 -17.16
C LYS A 123 9.95 1.78 -17.85
N LEU A 124 9.18 2.74 -17.34
CA LEU A 124 7.86 3.06 -17.90
C LEU A 124 7.96 3.63 -19.32
N LEU A 125 8.90 4.54 -19.60
CA LEU A 125 9.09 5.07 -20.96
C LEU A 125 9.50 3.99 -21.95
N LYS A 126 10.38 3.07 -21.54
CA LYS A 126 10.73 1.91 -22.37
C LYS A 126 9.50 1.06 -22.68
N TYR A 127 8.71 0.75 -21.66
CA TYR A 127 7.47 -0.02 -21.81
C TYR A 127 6.44 0.67 -22.71
N ILE A 128 6.21 1.97 -22.51
CA ILE A 128 5.34 2.81 -23.35
C ILE A 128 5.81 2.83 -24.82
N ASN A 129 7.11 2.82 -25.08
CA ASN A 129 7.61 2.77 -26.46
C ASN A 129 7.39 1.39 -27.10
N GLU A 130 7.71 0.32 -26.37
CA GLU A 130 7.58 -1.06 -26.87
C GLU A 130 6.12 -1.41 -27.19
N GLU A 131 5.20 -1.14 -26.26
CA GLU A 131 3.76 -1.36 -26.44
C GLU A 131 3.15 -0.35 -27.43
N GLY A 132 3.65 0.88 -27.45
CA GLY A 132 3.18 1.94 -28.34
C GLY A 132 3.49 1.64 -29.80
N ASP A 133 4.70 1.15 -30.09
CA ASP A 133 5.08 0.72 -31.45
C ASP A 133 4.22 -0.44 -31.94
N PHE A 134 3.90 -1.38 -31.05
CA PHE A 134 3.01 -2.49 -31.38
C PHE A 134 1.58 -1.98 -31.67
N TYR A 135 1.04 -1.12 -30.80
CA TYR A 135 -0.30 -0.57 -30.96
C TYR A 135 -0.41 0.29 -32.23
N LEU A 136 0.59 1.13 -32.50
CA LEU A 136 0.65 1.99 -33.69
C LEU A 136 0.66 1.16 -34.98
N LYS A 137 1.42 0.05 -35.02
CA LYS A 137 1.43 -0.87 -36.18
C LYS A 137 0.06 -1.50 -36.44
N LYS A 138 -0.71 -1.77 -35.37
CA LYS A 138 -2.03 -2.42 -35.45
C LYS A 138 -3.14 -1.44 -35.79
N ASN A 139 -3.11 -0.22 -35.23
CA ASN A 139 -4.24 0.71 -35.24
C ASN A 139 -3.98 2.01 -36.03
N GLY A 140 -2.74 2.27 -36.46
CA GLY A 140 -2.37 3.44 -37.28
C GLY A 140 -2.15 4.74 -36.51
N GLU A 141 -2.71 4.87 -35.30
CA GLU A 141 -2.50 6.03 -34.42
C GLU A 141 -2.47 5.65 -32.92
N LEU A 142 -1.83 6.50 -32.11
CA LEU A 142 -1.81 6.37 -30.65
C LEU A 142 -2.90 7.24 -30.02
N PRO A 143 -3.62 6.76 -28.99
CA PRO A 143 -4.61 7.57 -28.30
C PRO A 143 -3.98 8.78 -27.61
N THR A 144 -4.71 9.90 -27.54
CA THR A 144 -4.25 11.13 -26.89
C THR A 144 -3.80 10.90 -25.44
N LEU A 145 -4.50 10.01 -24.72
CA LEU A 145 -4.14 9.63 -23.36
C LEU A 145 -2.74 9.00 -23.29
N TRP A 146 -2.36 8.19 -24.26
CA TRP A 146 -1.02 7.58 -24.37
C TRP A 146 0.07 8.66 -24.42
N VAL A 147 -0.08 9.59 -25.37
CA VAL A 147 0.85 10.71 -25.57
C VAL A 147 0.92 11.61 -24.33
N ASN A 148 -0.20 11.82 -23.64
CA ASN A 148 -0.24 12.58 -22.41
C ASN A 148 0.53 11.91 -21.26
N ILE A 149 0.37 10.59 -21.07
CA ILE A 149 1.07 9.85 -20.02
C ILE A 149 2.57 9.81 -20.31
N GLU A 150 2.94 9.59 -21.56
CA GLU A 150 4.33 9.60 -22.01
C GLU A 150 5.00 10.94 -21.69
N ASN A 151 4.37 12.07 -22.06
CA ASN A 151 4.90 13.41 -21.77
C ASN A 151 4.93 13.75 -20.27
N LYS A 152 3.93 13.32 -19.48
CA LYS A 152 3.98 13.42 -18.02
C LYS A 152 5.15 12.64 -17.44
N THR A 153 5.43 11.46 -17.98
CA THR A 153 6.53 10.59 -17.54
C THR A 153 7.90 11.19 -17.91
N ARG A 154 8.04 11.74 -19.12
CA ARG A 154 9.23 12.52 -19.52
C ARG A 154 9.48 13.72 -18.62
N TYR A 155 8.44 14.48 -18.29
CA TYR A 155 8.55 15.60 -17.36
C TYR A 155 9.04 15.12 -15.97
N ARG A 156 8.44 14.07 -15.42
CA ARG A 156 8.83 13.50 -14.12
C ARG A 156 10.28 12.99 -14.11
N LEU A 157 10.72 12.37 -15.20
CA LEU A 157 12.11 11.96 -15.40
C LEU A 157 13.04 13.17 -15.40
N SER A 158 12.71 14.20 -16.18
CA SER A 158 13.51 15.43 -16.28
C SER A 158 13.67 16.12 -14.92
N VAL A 159 12.57 16.29 -14.17
CA VAL A 159 12.58 16.84 -12.81
C VAL A 159 13.49 16.03 -11.90
N SER A 160 13.37 14.71 -11.92
CA SER A 160 14.11 13.83 -11.02
C SER A 160 15.61 13.85 -11.32
N LEU A 161 15.99 13.77 -12.60
CA LEU A 161 17.38 13.89 -13.05
C LEU A 161 17.98 15.25 -12.68
N TYR A 162 17.24 16.34 -12.90
CA TYR A 162 17.70 17.67 -12.54
C TYR A 162 17.90 17.83 -11.03
N ASN A 163 16.99 17.33 -10.20
CA ASN A 163 17.15 17.43 -8.74
C ASN A 163 18.28 16.55 -8.19
N LEU A 164 18.54 15.39 -8.80
CA LEU A 164 19.67 14.53 -8.40
C LEU A 164 21.03 15.07 -8.83
N PHE A 165 21.14 15.58 -10.06
CA PHE A 165 22.44 15.85 -10.68
C PHE A 165 22.68 17.33 -11.01
N GLY A 166 21.66 18.19 -10.86
CA GLY A 166 21.70 19.60 -11.26
C GLY A 166 21.86 20.59 -10.11
N CYS A 167 21.78 20.12 -8.86
CA CYS A 167 21.92 20.93 -7.64
C CYS A 167 23.22 20.57 -6.89
N GLY A 168 24.38 20.97 -7.43
CA GLY A 168 25.66 20.89 -6.70
C GLY A 168 26.77 21.67 -7.40
N ASP A 169 27.70 22.24 -6.61
CA ASP A 169 28.90 22.97 -7.07
C ASP A 169 30.01 22.06 -7.62
N VAL A 170 29.71 20.78 -7.89
CA VAL A 170 30.68 19.77 -8.35
C VAL A 170 30.21 19.17 -9.67
N PHE A 171 30.42 19.93 -10.75
CA PHE A 171 30.17 19.51 -12.13
C PHE A 171 31.35 18.69 -12.71
N SER A 172 31.89 17.74 -11.97
CA SER A 172 33.10 17.01 -12.42
C SER A 172 32.85 15.68 -13.13
N ASP A 173 31.72 15.01 -12.89
CA ASP A 173 31.57 13.62 -13.31
C ASP A 173 30.76 13.47 -14.61
N GLU A 174 31.27 12.67 -15.56
CA GLU A 174 30.62 12.40 -16.86
C GLU A 174 29.18 11.89 -16.72
N ILE A 175 28.91 11.17 -15.63
CA ILE A 175 27.58 10.63 -15.29
C ILE A 175 26.58 11.76 -15.04
N SER A 176 26.98 12.81 -14.32
CA SER A 176 26.15 13.98 -14.04
C SER A 176 25.86 14.78 -15.31
N LYS A 177 26.86 14.94 -16.18
CA LYS A 177 26.70 15.61 -17.49
C LYS A 177 25.73 14.85 -18.39
N SER A 178 25.90 13.53 -18.50
CA SER A 178 24.99 12.68 -19.28
C SER A 178 23.56 12.75 -18.75
N SER A 179 23.38 12.73 -17.43
CA SER A 179 22.05 12.78 -16.79
C SER A 179 21.36 14.12 -16.97
N ILE A 180 22.11 15.23 -16.96
CA ILE A 180 21.57 16.57 -17.22
C ILE A 180 21.24 16.78 -18.70
N ASN A 181 22.03 16.21 -19.62
CA ASN A 181 21.68 16.18 -21.04
C ASN A 181 20.39 15.38 -21.28
N GLU A 182 20.25 14.20 -20.67
CA GLU A 182 19.01 13.42 -20.73
C GLU A 182 17.83 14.21 -20.15
N SER A 183 18.01 14.88 -19.00
CA SER A 183 16.99 15.76 -18.41
C SER A 183 16.52 16.83 -19.41
N PHE A 184 17.45 17.42 -20.16
CA PHE A 184 17.16 18.44 -21.16
C PHE A 184 16.42 17.89 -22.37
N GLU A 185 16.87 16.77 -22.93
CA GLU A 185 16.18 16.10 -24.04
C GLU A 185 14.73 15.76 -23.67
N MET A 186 14.51 15.26 -22.45
CA MET A 186 13.16 14.93 -21.96
C MET A 186 12.27 16.17 -21.87
N ILE A 187 12.74 17.27 -21.24
CA ILE A 187 11.91 18.47 -21.08
C ILE A 187 11.75 19.27 -22.38
N GLN A 188 12.75 19.26 -23.27
CA GLN A 188 12.65 19.82 -24.62
C GLN A 188 11.54 19.11 -25.41
N THR A 189 11.51 17.78 -25.38
CA THR A 189 10.44 16.98 -26.01
C THR A 189 9.04 17.39 -25.51
N VAL A 190 8.89 17.54 -24.19
CA VAL A 190 7.62 17.97 -23.58
C VAL A 190 7.26 19.40 -24.00
N LEU A 191 8.23 20.31 -24.04
CA LEU A 191 8.03 21.69 -24.48
C LEU A 191 7.56 21.75 -25.94
N ASP A 192 8.20 20.98 -26.82
CA ASP A 192 7.87 20.90 -28.24
C ASP A 192 6.49 20.31 -28.47
N TYR A 193 6.05 19.36 -27.64
CA TYR A 193 4.69 18.85 -27.67
C TYR A 193 3.65 19.96 -27.42
N TYR A 194 3.83 20.80 -26.40
CA TYR A 194 2.90 21.91 -26.14
C TYR A 194 2.94 22.97 -27.25
N GLN A 195 4.12 23.35 -27.71
CA GLN A 195 4.30 24.47 -28.64
C GLN A 195 3.99 24.11 -30.10
N HIS A 196 4.47 22.96 -30.57
CA HIS A 196 4.39 22.59 -31.99
C HIS A 196 3.20 21.68 -32.28
N TRP A 197 2.89 20.73 -31.38
CA TRP A 197 1.77 19.80 -31.56
C TRP A 197 0.44 20.38 -31.09
N LEU A 198 0.35 20.78 -29.82
CA LEU A 198 -0.89 21.34 -29.26
C LEU A 198 -1.10 22.82 -29.62
N LYS A 199 -0.04 23.53 -30.01
CA LYS A 199 -0.06 24.97 -30.35
C LYS A 199 -0.62 25.84 -29.22
N VAL A 200 -0.28 25.49 -27.97
CA VAL A 200 -0.66 26.24 -26.78
C VAL A 200 0.58 26.62 -25.97
N SER A 201 0.43 27.60 -25.08
CA SER A 201 1.49 27.94 -24.13
C SER A 201 1.76 26.77 -23.17
N PRO A 202 3.02 26.32 -23.02
CA PRO A 202 3.37 25.30 -22.04
C PRO A 202 3.02 25.74 -20.62
N PRO A 203 2.63 24.81 -19.73
CA PRO A 203 2.50 25.08 -18.30
C PRO A 203 3.74 25.78 -17.72
N HIS A 204 3.51 26.64 -16.72
CA HIS A 204 4.58 27.45 -16.12
C HIS A 204 5.74 26.60 -15.61
N GLU A 205 5.46 25.47 -14.93
CA GLU A 205 6.48 24.55 -14.43
C GLU A 205 7.37 23.96 -15.52
N ILE A 206 6.80 23.58 -16.67
CA ILE A 206 7.56 23.06 -17.81
C ILE A 206 8.54 24.12 -18.30
N THR A 207 8.08 25.36 -18.43
CA THR A 207 8.92 26.49 -18.86
C THR A 207 10.03 26.80 -17.84
N VAL A 208 9.70 26.74 -16.54
CA VAL A 208 10.66 26.95 -15.45
C VAL A 208 11.72 25.86 -15.41
N LEU A 209 11.31 24.59 -15.48
CA LEU A 209 12.22 23.45 -15.49
C LEU A 209 13.13 23.50 -16.71
N TYR A 210 12.56 23.73 -17.90
CA TYR A 210 13.33 23.91 -19.13
C TYR A 210 14.42 24.98 -18.96
N SER A 211 14.05 26.14 -18.43
CA SER A 211 14.98 27.26 -18.21
C SER A 211 16.06 26.95 -17.15
N LYS A 212 15.75 26.11 -16.16
CA LYS A 212 16.72 25.65 -15.15
C LYS A 212 17.71 24.66 -15.74
N VAL A 213 17.20 23.63 -16.42
CA VAL A 213 18.03 22.59 -17.06
C VAL A 213 18.91 23.18 -18.16
N LYS A 214 18.36 24.07 -18.99
CA LYS A 214 19.10 24.78 -20.03
C LYS A 214 20.28 25.57 -19.46
N ARG A 215 20.06 26.31 -18.36
CA ARG A 215 21.13 27.03 -17.67
C ARG A 215 22.20 26.08 -17.12
N ALA A 216 21.81 24.94 -16.56
CA ALA A 216 22.76 23.94 -16.09
C ALA A 216 23.64 23.39 -17.22
N ILE A 217 23.07 23.11 -18.40
CA ILE A 217 23.83 22.70 -19.60
C ILE A 217 24.77 23.80 -20.08
N GLU A 218 24.28 25.03 -20.15
CA GLU A 218 25.09 26.18 -20.55
C GLU A 218 26.29 26.34 -19.60
N SER A 219 26.07 26.30 -18.29
CA SER A 219 27.12 26.32 -17.26
C SER A 219 28.13 25.18 -17.42
N GLN A 220 27.68 23.94 -17.66
CA GLN A 220 28.56 22.80 -17.91
C GLN A 220 29.45 23.01 -19.14
N ASN A 221 28.90 23.59 -20.21
CA ASN A 221 29.65 23.89 -21.44
C ASN A 221 30.64 25.06 -21.28
N TYR A 222 30.36 26.01 -20.39
CA TYR A 222 31.30 27.08 -20.02
C TYR A 222 32.46 26.54 -19.16
N GLU A 223 32.22 25.58 -18.27
CA GLU A 223 33.28 24.92 -17.50
C GLU A 223 34.21 24.07 -18.37
N THR A 224 33.72 23.34 -19.38
CA THR A 224 34.59 22.63 -20.33
C THR A 224 35.53 23.58 -21.10
N LYS A 225 35.13 24.84 -21.31
CA LYS A 225 36.00 25.89 -21.88
C LYS A 225 37.00 26.47 -20.87
N LYS A 226 36.64 26.53 -19.58
CA LYS A 226 37.51 27.03 -18.50
C LYS A 226 38.54 26.01 -18.01
N VAL A 227 38.22 24.71 -18.03
CA VAL A 227 39.15 23.63 -17.64
C VAL A 227 40.32 23.51 -18.63
N ASN A 228 40.13 23.84 -19.91
CA ASN A 228 41.23 23.94 -20.87
C ASN A 228 42.10 25.21 -20.71
N SER A 229 41.73 26.16 -19.84
CA SER A 229 42.39 27.47 -19.76
C SER A 229 42.76 27.95 -18.36
N SER A 230 42.58 27.16 -17.29
CA SER A 230 42.94 27.63 -15.94
C SER A 230 43.28 26.51 -14.95
N LEU A 231 44.51 26.02 -15.04
CA LEU A 231 45.31 25.68 -13.86
C LEU A 231 45.75 27.02 -13.25
N GLU A 232 45.11 27.48 -12.17
CA GLU A 232 45.70 28.34 -11.13
C GLU A 232 44.66 28.73 -10.05
N ASN A 233 44.93 28.25 -8.84
CA ASN A 233 44.73 28.85 -7.52
C ASN A 233 43.52 29.80 -7.27
N LEU A 234 42.68 29.51 -6.29
CA LEU A 234 42.85 29.97 -4.90
C LEU A 234 41.73 29.51 -3.94
N ASP A 235 42.18 29.40 -2.69
CA ASP A 235 41.61 28.92 -1.44
C ASP A 235 40.52 29.85 -0.82
N PHE A 236 39.62 29.31 0.03
CA PHE A 236 39.16 29.81 1.36
C PHE A 236 37.75 29.32 1.83
N ARG A 237 37.74 28.46 2.87
CA ARG A 237 37.02 28.47 4.21
C ARG A 237 35.57 29.04 4.32
N GLU A 238 34.58 28.45 5.05
CA GLU A 238 34.41 28.12 6.50
C GLU A 238 33.19 27.16 6.72
N LYS A 239 33.24 26.09 7.54
CA LYS A 239 32.91 25.87 8.98
C LYS A 239 31.43 25.94 9.47
N GLU A 240 30.97 24.77 9.93
CA GLU A 240 30.00 24.33 10.97
C GLU A 240 29.18 25.33 11.81
N VAL A 241 27.90 24.97 12.10
CA VAL A 241 27.28 25.01 13.45
C VAL A 241 26.21 23.90 13.61
N GLN A 242 26.16 23.30 14.81
CA GLN A 242 25.34 22.19 15.29
C GLN A 242 24.15 22.64 16.18
N SER A 243 23.17 21.72 16.32
CA SER A 243 22.24 21.48 17.46
C SER A 243 20.94 22.29 17.61
N GLN A 244 19.80 21.61 17.74
CA GLN A 244 19.17 21.26 19.03
C GLN A 244 17.92 20.35 18.83
N THR A 245 17.79 19.38 19.73
CA THR A 245 16.67 18.43 19.87
C THR A 245 15.84 18.77 21.11
N GLU A 246 14.58 18.32 21.08
CA GLU A 246 13.72 17.86 22.19
C GLU A 246 12.45 18.69 22.46
N LYS A 247 11.29 18.02 22.38
CA LYS A 247 10.43 17.59 23.51
C LYS A 247 8.97 17.45 23.08
N GLN A 248 8.48 16.22 22.94
CA GLN A 248 7.05 15.86 23.00
C GLN A 248 6.95 14.33 23.14
N ASP A 249 7.10 13.80 24.37
CA ASP A 249 6.96 12.35 24.66
C ASP A 249 6.62 12.11 26.15
N GLU A 250 5.56 12.73 26.68
CA GLU A 250 5.13 12.46 28.07
C GLU A 250 3.66 12.06 28.22
N GLU A 251 2.80 12.19 27.20
CA GLU A 251 1.39 11.78 27.32
C GLU A 251 1.10 10.34 26.85
N GLU A 252 1.97 9.73 26.04
CA GLU A 252 1.75 8.39 25.47
C GLU A 252 2.17 7.22 26.38
N ILE A 253 2.91 7.50 27.47
CA ILE A 253 3.52 6.47 28.32
C ILE A 253 2.53 5.91 29.35
N SER A 254 1.54 6.69 29.80
CA SER A 254 0.60 6.28 30.85
C SER A 254 -0.49 5.30 30.37
N THR A 255 -0.89 5.38 29.10
CA THR A 255 -1.89 4.49 28.48
C THR A 255 -1.28 3.13 28.09
N LYS A 256 -0.05 3.12 27.54
CA LYS A 256 0.68 1.88 27.17
C LYS A 256 0.97 0.96 28.36
N GLN A 257 1.24 1.51 29.55
CA GLN A 257 1.50 0.70 30.75
C GLN A 257 0.25 -0.03 31.26
N ASN A 258 -0.93 0.59 31.17
CA ASN A 258 -2.19 -0.05 31.55
C ASN A 258 -2.62 -1.12 30.54
N GLU A 259 -2.31 -0.96 29.25
CA GLU A 259 -2.64 -1.95 28.24
C GLU A 259 -1.81 -3.24 28.34
N SER A 260 -0.50 -3.13 28.57
CA SER A 260 0.39 -4.29 28.73
C SER A 260 0.01 -5.15 29.95
N HIS A 261 -0.46 -4.53 31.04
CA HIS A 261 -0.78 -5.25 32.28
C HIS A 261 -2.02 -6.17 32.16
N TYR A 262 -3.11 -5.71 31.53
CA TYR A 262 -4.29 -6.58 31.36
C TYR A 262 -4.03 -7.67 30.32
N LEU A 263 -3.32 -7.34 29.24
CA LEU A 263 -3.05 -8.28 28.16
C LEU A 263 -2.18 -9.44 28.64
N THR A 264 -1.13 -9.12 29.41
CA THR A 264 -0.29 -10.12 30.09
C THR A 264 -1.12 -10.99 31.03
N SER A 265 -2.11 -10.41 31.72
CA SER A 265 -3.03 -11.16 32.58
C SER A 265 -3.91 -12.12 31.78
N TYR A 266 -4.49 -11.70 30.66
CA TYR A 266 -5.30 -12.56 29.78
C TYR A 266 -4.49 -13.69 29.17
N ILE A 267 -3.27 -13.40 28.69
CA ILE A 267 -2.34 -14.42 28.21
C ILE A 267 -2.07 -15.44 29.31
N THR A 268 -1.75 -14.97 30.53
CA THR A 268 -1.48 -15.86 31.68
C THR A 268 -2.68 -16.75 31.97
N CYS A 269 -3.89 -16.18 32.06
CA CYS A 269 -5.10 -16.94 32.32
C CYS A 269 -5.43 -17.95 31.21
N PHE A 270 -5.32 -17.58 29.94
CA PHE A 270 -5.52 -18.50 28.82
C PHE A 270 -4.54 -19.67 28.87
N LEU A 271 -3.30 -19.40 29.25
CA LEU A 271 -2.29 -20.43 29.43
C LEU A 271 -2.61 -21.34 30.61
N GLU A 272 -3.12 -20.82 31.74
CA GLU A 272 -3.46 -21.56 32.97
C GLU A 272 -4.76 -22.39 32.85
N GLU A 273 -5.82 -21.87 32.22
CA GLU A 273 -7.15 -22.50 32.10
C GLU A 273 -7.10 -23.86 31.38
N TYR A 274 -6.08 -24.08 30.55
CA TYR A 274 -5.87 -25.31 29.77
C TYR A 274 -5.01 -26.38 30.48
N PHE A 275 -4.65 -26.22 31.75
CA PHE A 275 -3.84 -27.19 32.51
C PHE A 275 -4.61 -27.99 33.57
N GLU A 276 -5.88 -27.69 33.88
CA GLU A 276 -6.66 -28.46 34.85
C GLU A 276 -7.56 -29.52 34.19
N GLU A 277 -7.03 -30.73 34.02
CA GLU A 277 -7.83 -31.94 33.75
C GLU A 277 -8.57 -32.48 35.01
N SER A 278 -8.44 -31.82 36.17
CA SER A 278 -9.06 -32.22 37.43
C SER A 278 -10.01 -31.15 37.95
N GLY A 279 -11.31 -31.36 37.77
CA GLY A 279 -12.34 -30.38 38.10
C GLY A 279 -12.35 -29.94 39.57
N SER A 280 -12.06 -28.66 39.82
CA SER A 280 -12.83 -27.79 40.73
C SER A 280 -12.48 -26.32 40.49
N CYS A 281 -13.45 -25.57 39.98
CA CYS A 281 -13.43 -24.16 39.54
C CYS A 281 -12.87 -23.11 40.55
N PRO A 282 -12.59 -21.88 40.08
CA PRO A 282 -13.66 -20.89 40.07
C PRO A 282 -13.98 -20.37 38.66
N LYS A 283 -15.28 -20.35 38.38
CA LYS A 283 -15.87 -19.65 37.24
C LYS A 283 -15.43 -18.20 37.22
N SER A 284 -15.20 -17.73 35.99
CA SER A 284 -15.27 -16.35 35.53
C SER A 284 -14.06 -15.46 35.84
N ILE A 285 -13.15 -15.35 34.86
CA ILE A 285 -12.97 -14.00 34.31
C ILE A 285 -14.37 -13.60 33.87
N LYS A 286 -15.03 -12.71 34.61
CA LYS A 286 -16.32 -12.17 34.16
C LYS A 286 -16.03 -11.55 32.80
N SER A 287 -16.65 -12.10 31.74
CA SER A 287 -16.76 -11.39 30.48
C SER A 287 -17.09 -9.94 30.84
N PRO A 288 -16.30 -8.95 30.38
CA PRO A 288 -16.59 -7.57 30.74
C PRO A 288 -17.93 -7.10 30.15
N ILE A 289 -18.65 -7.98 29.42
CA ILE A 289 -20.07 -7.87 29.08
C ILE A 289 -20.82 -9.20 29.37
N GLN A 290 -21.65 -9.25 30.43
CA GLN A 290 -22.51 -10.42 30.77
C GLN A 290 -23.53 -10.82 29.67
N ILE A 291 -23.68 -10.01 28.62
CA ILE A 291 -24.73 -10.14 27.59
C ILE A 291 -24.30 -11.07 26.44
N VAL A 292 -23.01 -11.30 26.21
CA VAL A 292 -22.55 -11.91 24.94
C VAL A 292 -22.24 -13.41 25.00
N ASP A 293 -22.00 -13.99 26.18
CA ASP A 293 -21.89 -15.47 26.33
C ASP A 293 -23.20 -16.20 25.96
N LYS A 294 -24.29 -15.46 25.70
CA LYS A 294 -25.60 -15.95 25.27
C LYS A 294 -25.89 -15.73 23.77
N MET A 295 -25.02 -15.06 23.03
CA MET A 295 -25.21 -14.80 21.60
C MET A 295 -24.59 -15.93 20.78
N ASN A 296 -25.42 -16.81 20.24
CA ASN A 296 -24.98 -17.73 19.19
C ASN A 296 -24.60 -16.90 17.95
N CYS A 297 -23.36 -17.04 17.50
CA CYS A 297 -22.86 -16.42 16.28
C CYS A 297 -22.77 -17.49 15.19
N ASN A 298 -23.82 -17.59 14.37
CA ASN A 298 -23.95 -18.62 13.34
C ASN A 298 -23.77 -18.09 11.91
N ASN A 299 -23.79 -16.77 11.73
CA ASN A 299 -23.67 -16.12 10.42
C ASN A 299 -22.97 -14.75 10.52
N SER A 300 -22.54 -14.21 9.38
CA SER A 300 -21.79 -12.95 9.29
C SER A 300 -22.58 -11.73 9.79
N ILE A 301 -23.90 -11.69 9.67
CA ILE A 301 -24.72 -10.57 10.18
C ILE A 301 -24.70 -10.54 11.70
N GLU A 302 -24.83 -11.70 12.36
CA GLU A 302 -24.72 -11.82 13.81
C GLU A 302 -23.31 -11.46 14.29
N PHE A 303 -22.29 -11.90 13.55
CA PHE A 303 -20.92 -11.48 13.82
C PHE A 303 -20.75 -9.96 13.75
N LEU A 304 -21.26 -9.30 12.71
CA LEU A 304 -21.16 -7.84 12.56
C LEU A 304 -21.85 -7.09 13.69
N ARG A 305 -22.97 -7.59 14.21
CA ARG A 305 -23.64 -7.03 15.40
C ARG A 305 -22.78 -7.15 16.65
N ILE A 306 -22.11 -8.29 16.85
CA ILE A 306 -21.16 -8.46 17.95
C ILE A 306 -19.97 -7.52 17.74
N TRP A 307 -19.41 -7.51 16.53
CA TRP A 307 -18.27 -6.70 16.13
C TRP A 307 -18.48 -5.21 16.42
N GLN A 308 -19.65 -4.66 16.04
CA GLN A 308 -20.02 -3.26 16.32
C GLN A 308 -19.99 -2.90 17.81
N ASN A 309 -20.19 -3.86 18.71
CA ASN A 309 -20.14 -3.64 20.15
C ASN A 309 -18.72 -3.79 20.73
N ILE A 310 -17.81 -4.48 20.05
CA ILE A 310 -16.48 -4.82 20.59
C ILE A 310 -15.33 -4.09 19.90
N TYR A 311 -15.48 -3.62 18.67
CA TYR A 311 -14.36 -3.10 17.85
C TYR A 311 -13.67 -1.86 18.45
N GLN A 312 -14.36 -1.10 19.30
CA GLN A 312 -13.84 0.11 19.93
C GLN A 312 -12.97 -0.17 21.16
N ASN A 313 -12.94 -1.41 21.67
CA ASN A 313 -12.22 -1.73 22.90
C ASN A 313 -11.37 -2.99 22.74
N ASN A 314 -10.05 -2.78 22.75
CA ASN A 314 -9.04 -3.82 22.64
C ASN A 314 -9.22 -4.96 23.67
N GLN A 315 -9.63 -4.66 24.90
CA GLN A 315 -9.88 -5.68 25.94
C GLN A 315 -10.99 -6.66 25.55
N PHE A 316 -12.01 -6.18 24.84
CA PHE A 316 -13.05 -7.07 24.34
C PHE A 316 -12.51 -7.95 23.24
N ILE A 317 -11.85 -7.36 22.23
CA ILE A 317 -11.30 -8.13 21.11
C ILE A 317 -10.34 -9.20 21.61
N ASP A 318 -9.43 -8.86 22.53
CA ASP A 318 -8.50 -9.80 23.13
C ASP A 318 -9.23 -10.91 23.88
N TYR A 319 -10.26 -10.58 24.66
CA TYR A 319 -11.09 -11.59 25.32
C TYR A 319 -11.71 -12.58 24.31
N TYR A 320 -12.24 -12.10 23.18
CA TYR A 320 -12.77 -12.99 22.14
C TYR A 320 -11.67 -13.79 21.43
N LEU A 321 -10.48 -13.21 21.24
CA LEU A 321 -9.32 -13.91 20.65
C LEU A 321 -8.88 -15.10 21.51
N PHE A 322 -8.84 -14.93 22.83
CA PHE A 322 -8.41 -15.99 23.74
C PHE A 322 -9.54 -16.96 24.11
N PHE A 323 -10.69 -16.44 24.55
CA PHE A 323 -11.68 -17.24 25.29
C PHE A 323 -12.95 -17.55 24.50
N SER A 324 -13.09 -17.06 23.27
CA SER A 324 -14.27 -17.31 22.44
C SER A 324 -13.97 -18.18 21.23
N HIS A 325 -14.98 -18.95 20.81
CA HIS A 325 -14.91 -19.76 19.59
C HIS A 325 -15.21 -18.98 18.31
N ILE A 326 -15.60 -17.70 18.40
CA ILE A 326 -16.00 -16.88 17.26
C ILE A 326 -14.87 -16.78 16.22
N PHE A 327 -13.67 -16.37 16.65
CA PHE A 327 -12.54 -16.22 15.72
C PHE A 327 -12.04 -17.55 15.15
N THR A 328 -12.17 -18.64 15.92
CA THR A 328 -11.84 -19.99 15.44
C THR A 328 -12.88 -20.60 14.51
N ASN A 329 -14.04 -19.97 14.29
CA ASN A 329 -15.09 -20.45 13.36
C ASN A 329 -15.45 -19.40 12.29
N LEU A 330 -14.57 -18.43 12.03
CA LEU A 330 -14.84 -17.39 11.04
C LEU A 330 -15.07 -17.94 9.64
N ASP A 331 -14.38 -19.02 9.26
CA ASP A 331 -14.60 -19.73 8.00
C ASP A 331 -16.07 -20.16 7.82
N LYS A 332 -16.71 -20.64 8.89
CA LYS A 332 -18.13 -21.03 8.87
C LYS A 332 -19.05 -19.81 8.86
N ILE A 333 -18.74 -18.81 9.67
CA ILE A 333 -19.51 -17.55 9.78
C ILE A 333 -19.51 -16.80 8.45
N TYR A 334 -18.36 -16.80 7.75
CA TYR A 334 -18.11 -16.12 6.47
C TYR A 334 -18.03 -17.09 5.27
N ASN A 335 -18.60 -18.29 5.35
CA ASN A 335 -18.50 -19.34 4.33
C ASN A 335 -18.93 -18.87 2.91
N LYS A 336 -19.82 -17.86 2.83
CA LYS A 336 -20.30 -17.29 1.57
C LYS A 336 -20.08 -15.78 1.43
N THR A 337 -19.52 -15.12 2.44
CA THR A 337 -19.37 -13.65 2.49
C THR A 337 -17.90 -13.30 2.71
N GLU A 338 -17.43 -12.21 2.11
CA GLU A 338 -16.08 -11.70 2.38
C GLU A 338 -16.02 -11.02 3.75
N ILE A 339 -14.88 -11.12 4.44
CA ILE A 339 -14.61 -10.36 5.66
C ILE A 339 -14.23 -8.93 5.25
N GLU A 340 -14.80 -7.93 5.91
CA GLU A 340 -14.46 -6.53 5.66
C GLU A 340 -12.99 -6.22 6.05
N VAL A 341 -12.31 -5.40 5.26
CA VAL A 341 -10.87 -5.11 5.43
C VAL A 341 -10.53 -4.57 6.81
N ASN A 342 -11.31 -3.60 7.29
CA ASN A 342 -11.15 -3.00 8.62
C ASN A 342 -11.26 -4.03 9.76
N ILE A 343 -12.12 -5.04 9.61
CA ILE A 343 -12.28 -6.13 10.59
C ILE A 343 -11.04 -7.00 10.57
N LEU A 344 -10.62 -7.44 9.37
CA LEU A 344 -9.43 -8.26 9.22
C LEU A 344 -8.18 -7.55 9.73
N GLU A 345 -7.99 -6.29 9.33
CA GLU A 345 -6.89 -5.41 9.75
C GLU A 345 -6.86 -5.30 11.27
N LYS A 346 -8.00 -5.04 11.91
CA LYS A 346 -8.07 -4.93 13.37
C LYS A 346 -7.76 -6.24 14.09
N ILE A 347 -8.25 -7.37 13.58
CA ILE A 347 -7.95 -8.70 14.15
C ILE A 347 -6.44 -8.99 14.06
N LEU A 348 -5.84 -8.75 12.89
CA LEU A 348 -4.41 -9.00 12.66
C LEU A 348 -3.52 -8.05 13.48
N GLU A 349 -3.91 -6.77 13.60
CA GLU A 349 -3.26 -5.79 14.49
C GLU A 349 -3.23 -6.33 15.93
N ARG A 350 -4.37 -6.78 16.46
CA ARG A 350 -4.45 -7.34 17.81
C ARG A 350 -3.61 -8.61 17.96
N ILE A 351 -3.65 -9.53 17.01
CA ILE A 351 -2.80 -10.72 17.01
C ILE A 351 -1.31 -10.34 17.05
N SER A 352 -0.91 -9.35 16.26
CA SER A 352 0.46 -8.87 16.19
C SER A 352 0.93 -8.33 17.55
N VAL A 353 0.08 -7.54 18.23
CA VAL A 353 0.34 -7.03 19.59
C VAL A 353 0.43 -8.16 20.62
N VAL A 354 -0.45 -9.16 20.55
CA VAL A 354 -0.41 -10.35 21.43
C VAL A 354 0.93 -11.09 21.29
N LEU A 355 1.40 -11.29 20.06
CA LEU A 355 2.67 -11.96 19.80
C LEU A 355 3.87 -11.15 20.31
N ASP A 356 3.86 -9.83 20.15
CA ASP A 356 4.91 -8.96 20.69
C ASP A 356 4.97 -9.03 22.22
N GLU A 357 3.81 -9.06 22.89
CA GLU A 357 3.75 -9.19 24.34
C GLU A 357 4.22 -10.58 24.82
N LEU A 358 3.94 -11.62 24.03
CA LEU A 358 4.43 -12.98 24.29
C LEU A 358 5.95 -13.11 24.10
N LEU A 359 6.54 -12.33 23.19
CA LEU A 359 7.99 -12.26 22.98
C LEU A 359 8.71 -11.57 24.15
N LYS A 360 8.12 -10.51 24.70
CA LYS A 360 8.69 -9.75 25.83
C LYS A 360 8.72 -10.55 27.13
N ASN A 361 7.72 -11.40 27.36
CA ASN A 361 7.52 -12.07 28.64
C ASN A 361 8.14 -13.48 28.70
N SER A 362 8.72 -13.80 29.86
CA SER A 362 9.38 -15.08 30.15
C SER A 362 8.38 -16.17 30.58
N PHE A 363 7.39 -16.48 29.73
CA PHE A 363 6.53 -17.65 29.95
C PHE A 363 7.31 -18.96 29.68
N GLN A 364 6.91 -20.06 30.32
CA GLN A 364 7.49 -21.39 30.08
C GLN A 364 7.24 -21.88 28.64
N SER A 365 8.04 -22.84 28.16
CA SER A 365 8.05 -23.31 26.76
C SER A 365 6.73 -23.94 26.29
N LYS A 366 6.20 -24.91 27.05
CA LYS A 366 5.01 -25.68 26.69
C LYS A 366 3.71 -24.84 26.62
N PRO A 367 3.50 -23.82 27.47
CA PRO A 367 2.42 -22.85 27.30
C PRO A 367 2.51 -22.02 26.00
N LYS A 368 3.72 -21.57 25.59
CA LYS A 368 3.89 -20.75 24.38
C LYS A 368 3.43 -21.46 23.12
N GLU A 369 3.76 -22.74 22.98
CA GLU A 369 3.32 -23.56 21.84
C GLU A 369 1.79 -23.60 21.69
N LYS A 370 1.06 -23.74 22.81
CA LYS A 370 -0.41 -23.80 22.79
C LYS A 370 -1.02 -22.51 22.26
N LEU A 371 -0.55 -21.36 22.74
CA LEU A 371 -1.07 -20.08 22.29
C LEU A 371 -0.74 -19.85 20.81
N ILE A 372 0.47 -20.18 20.39
CA ILE A 372 0.87 -20.06 18.97
C ILE A 372 0.01 -20.98 18.11
N SER A 373 -0.24 -22.21 18.53
CA SER A 373 -1.14 -23.14 17.83
C SER A 373 -2.56 -22.59 17.72
N HIS A 374 -3.09 -21.99 18.79
CA HIS A 374 -4.42 -21.37 18.80
C HIS A 374 -4.51 -20.19 17.83
N ILE A 375 -3.56 -19.25 17.90
CA ILE A 375 -3.50 -18.11 16.98
C ILE A 375 -3.31 -18.58 15.53
N PHE A 376 -2.43 -19.57 15.31
CA PHE A 376 -2.20 -20.13 13.97
C PHE A 376 -3.48 -20.73 13.40
N LYS A 377 -4.29 -21.41 14.22
CA LYS A 377 -5.60 -21.92 13.81
C LYS A 377 -6.58 -20.81 13.43
N ILE A 378 -6.57 -19.67 14.14
CA ILE A 378 -7.38 -18.50 13.76
C ILE A 378 -6.96 -18.02 12.36
N ILE A 379 -5.65 -17.88 12.10
CA ILE A 379 -5.12 -17.46 10.81
C ILE A 379 -5.49 -18.45 9.70
N GLN A 380 -5.33 -19.75 9.93
CA GLN A 380 -5.73 -20.79 8.98
C GLN A 380 -7.24 -20.74 8.67
N ASN A 381 -8.07 -20.39 9.64
CA ASN A 381 -9.50 -20.27 9.41
C ASN A 381 -9.88 -18.96 8.72
N LEU A 382 -9.14 -17.88 8.97
CA LEU A 382 -9.24 -16.67 8.15
C LEU A 382 -8.87 -16.98 6.70
N GLU A 383 -7.83 -17.75 6.43
CA GLU A 383 -7.39 -18.12 5.08
C GLU A 383 -8.44 -18.90 4.28
N LYS A 384 -9.25 -19.70 4.96
CA LYS A 384 -10.38 -20.44 4.35
C LYS A 384 -11.57 -19.56 3.99
N THR A 385 -11.60 -18.31 4.46
CA THR A 385 -12.70 -17.40 4.12
C THR A 385 -12.59 -16.98 2.65
N LYS A 386 -13.74 -16.80 2.00
CA LYS A 386 -13.75 -16.39 0.60
C LYS A 386 -13.02 -15.06 0.43
N ARG A 387 -12.14 -15.00 -0.57
CA ARG A 387 -11.37 -13.80 -0.91
C ARG A 387 -10.42 -13.33 0.19
N PHE A 388 -10.03 -14.19 1.14
CA PHE A 388 -9.01 -13.85 2.14
C PHE A 388 -7.76 -13.24 1.51
N ASP A 389 -7.19 -13.91 0.51
CA ASP A 389 -6.01 -13.45 -0.23
C ASP A 389 -6.18 -12.00 -0.72
N PHE A 390 -7.39 -11.69 -1.21
CA PHE A 390 -7.74 -10.37 -1.72
C PHE A 390 -7.92 -9.32 -0.61
N VAL A 391 -8.60 -9.66 0.49
CA VAL A 391 -8.79 -8.77 1.65
C VAL A 391 -7.45 -8.45 2.32
N VAL A 392 -6.55 -9.44 2.38
CA VAL A 392 -5.20 -9.28 2.92
C VAL A 392 -4.36 -8.33 2.08
N LEU A 393 -4.42 -8.42 0.75
CA LEU A 393 -3.74 -7.46 -0.14
C LEU A 393 -4.26 -6.03 0.02
N MET A 394 -5.48 -5.83 0.54
CA MET A 394 -6.05 -4.52 0.83
C MET A 394 -5.61 -3.90 2.16
N LEU A 395 -4.92 -4.62 3.05
CA LEU A 395 -4.47 -4.12 4.36
C LEU A 395 -3.46 -2.97 4.19
N ASN A 396 -3.53 -1.94 5.05
CA ASN A 396 -2.60 -0.82 4.98
C ASN A 396 -1.28 -1.13 5.71
N GLU A 397 -1.32 -2.03 6.69
CA GLU A 397 -0.17 -2.44 7.48
C GLU A 397 0.32 -3.85 7.12
N ASN A 398 1.63 -4.06 7.20
CA ASN A 398 2.27 -5.38 7.11
C ASN A 398 2.51 -5.91 8.53
N PHE A 399 1.76 -6.93 8.94
CA PHE A 399 1.73 -7.39 10.32
C PHE A 399 2.84 -8.37 10.73
N GLN A 400 3.56 -8.96 9.76
CA GLN A 400 4.65 -9.93 9.95
C GLN A 400 4.38 -11.04 10.99
N ILE A 401 3.12 -11.43 11.19
CA ILE A 401 2.63 -12.39 12.16
C ILE A 401 3.29 -13.76 11.98
N LEU A 402 3.41 -14.25 10.74
CA LEU A 402 4.04 -15.55 10.50
C LEU A 402 5.54 -15.53 10.86
N ASN A 403 6.23 -14.43 10.55
CA ASN A 403 7.62 -14.23 10.97
C ASN A 403 7.75 -14.22 12.50
N LYS A 404 6.84 -13.51 13.20
CA LYS A 404 6.81 -13.47 14.66
C LYS A 404 6.57 -14.87 15.26
N MET A 405 5.70 -15.69 14.66
CA MET A 405 5.48 -17.07 15.09
C MET A 405 6.72 -17.95 14.93
N VAL A 406 7.46 -17.82 13.82
CA VAL A 406 8.69 -18.59 13.56
C VAL A 406 9.79 -18.28 14.58
N GLN A 407 9.84 -17.06 15.14
CA GLN A 407 10.80 -16.71 16.20
C GLN A 407 10.67 -17.56 17.47
N PHE A 408 9.53 -18.26 17.66
CA PHE A 408 9.33 -19.20 18.75
C PHE A 408 9.84 -20.61 18.46
N GLU A 409 10.64 -20.84 17.42
CA GLU A 409 11.15 -22.16 17.00
C GLU A 409 11.67 -23.06 18.13
N LYS A 410 12.28 -22.48 19.19
CA LYS A 410 12.81 -23.23 20.34
C LYS A 410 11.73 -23.80 21.27
N TYR A 411 10.49 -23.34 21.11
CA TYR A 411 9.34 -23.67 21.94
C TYR A 411 8.28 -24.46 21.18
N LEU A 412 8.39 -24.59 19.86
CA LEU A 412 7.42 -25.28 19.02
C LEU A 412 7.85 -26.73 18.75
N SER A 413 6.89 -27.65 18.67
CA SER A 413 7.16 -28.97 18.10
C SER A 413 7.58 -28.84 16.63
N ASN A 414 8.42 -29.77 16.18
CA ASN A 414 8.91 -29.80 14.81
C ASN A 414 7.76 -29.84 13.79
N ASN A 415 6.65 -30.53 14.10
CA ASN A 415 5.49 -30.60 13.22
C ASN A 415 4.83 -29.23 13.06
N LEU A 416 4.52 -28.54 14.17
CA LEU A 416 3.89 -27.22 14.12
C LEU A 416 4.78 -26.18 13.44
N LEU A 417 6.09 -26.22 13.71
CA LEU A 417 7.06 -25.33 13.05
C LEU A 417 7.10 -25.56 11.53
N GLN A 418 7.06 -26.81 11.08
CA GLN A 418 7.01 -27.14 9.66
C GLN A 418 5.70 -26.70 9.01
N GLU A 419 4.56 -26.88 9.69
CA GLU A 419 3.27 -26.41 9.20
C GLU A 419 3.23 -24.89 9.03
N ILE A 420 3.75 -24.13 10.01
CA ILE A 420 3.83 -22.67 9.94
C ILE A 420 4.73 -22.23 8.78
N LYS A 421 5.91 -22.85 8.61
CA LYS A 421 6.83 -22.53 7.50
C LYS A 421 6.22 -22.85 6.14
N HIS A 422 5.59 -24.01 6.01
CA HIS A 422 4.91 -24.38 4.76
C HIS A 422 3.75 -23.43 4.43
N PHE A 423 2.96 -23.07 5.43
CA PHE A 423 1.90 -22.07 5.26
C PHE A 423 2.47 -20.71 4.85
N GLN A 424 3.56 -20.27 5.48
CA GLN A 424 4.25 -19.02 5.14
C GLN A 424 4.79 -19.01 3.71
N GLU A 425 5.39 -20.11 3.25
CA GLU A 425 5.86 -20.26 1.86
C GLU A 425 4.68 -20.16 0.87
N ASN A 426 3.55 -20.80 1.19
CA ASN A 426 2.34 -20.72 0.38
C ASN A 426 1.74 -19.31 0.33
N GLN A 427 1.78 -18.54 1.44
CA GLN A 427 1.34 -17.14 1.41
C GLN A 427 2.31 -16.26 0.61
N THR A 428 3.61 -16.48 0.78
CA THR A 428 4.65 -15.72 0.07
C THR A 428 4.57 -15.94 -1.44
N SER A 429 4.28 -17.16 -1.89
CA SER A 429 4.11 -17.46 -3.32
C SER A 429 2.87 -16.78 -3.93
N LYS A 430 1.86 -16.47 -3.11
CA LYS A 430 0.69 -15.65 -3.48
C LYS A 430 0.96 -14.13 -3.38
N GLY A 431 2.17 -13.71 -3.02
CA GLY A 431 2.51 -12.30 -2.80
C GLY A 431 1.97 -11.73 -1.48
N ILE A 432 1.47 -12.59 -0.59
CA ILE A 432 0.88 -12.19 0.69
C ILE A 432 1.96 -12.19 1.78
N GLN A 433 2.07 -11.06 2.49
CA GLN A 433 2.97 -10.90 3.63
C GLN A 433 2.14 -10.55 4.87
N ILE A 434 1.75 -11.57 5.64
CA ILE A 434 1.01 -11.43 6.91
C ILE A 434 1.79 -11.84 8.13
#